data_AF-A0A975MNK9-F1
#
_entry.id   AF-A0A975MNK9-F1
#
_cell.length_a   1.000
_cell.length_b   1.000
_cell.length_c   1.000
_cell.angle_alpha   90.00
_cell.angle_beta   90.00
_cell.angle_gamma   90.00
#
_symmetry.space_group_name_H-M   'P 1'
#
loop_
_entity.id
_entity.type
_entity.pdbx_description
1 polymer ?
#
loop_
_entity_poly.entity_id
_entity_poly.type
_entity_poly.pdbx_seq_one_letter_code
_entity_poly.pdbx_strand_id
1 'polypeptide(L)'
;MIKKNLDLIIVFFIMLTIIMYDVTIDLFGETLHLLFEVFHNLFEWVELGVEELVDKAFHTLHIGEVVAYLFITERHGSQVVTFYILMSFLAWGGYRLAKFLPRVYELVKRLTLIAWVRRKTQVQLFWYSINQWQKVAAVISAVIFLYLASFFVI
;
A
#
# COMPACT_ATOMS: atom_id res chain seq x y z
N MET A 1 8.40 -23.50 -21.79
CA MET A 1 6.96 -23.32 -22.11
C MET A 1 6.23 -22.40 -21.14
N ILE A 2 6.37 -22.55 -19.82
CA ILE A 2 5.65 -21.72 -18.81
C ILE A 2 5.81 -20.20 -19.02
N LYS A 3 7.03 -19.70 -19.30
CA LYS A 3 7.28 -18.27 -19.55
C LYS A 3 6.51 -17.70 -20.76
N LYS A 4 6.18 -18.52 -21.77
CA LYS A 4 5.52 -18.08 -23.01
C LYS A 4 4.01 -17.85 -22.79
N ASN A 5 3.41 -18.59 -21.85
CA ASN A 5 2.00 -18.43 -21.47
C ASN A 5 1.81 -17.41 -20.35
N LEU A 6 2.85 -17.14 -19.57
CA LEU A 6 2.85 -16.16 -18.49
C LEU A 6 2.61 -14.73 -19.02
N ASP A 7 3.19 -14.39 -20.18
CA ASP A 7 2.91 -13.12 -20.86
C ASP A 7 1.44 -13.02 -21.29
N LEU A 8 0.83 -14.12 -21.76
CA LEU A 8 -0.58 -14.14 -22.16
C LEU A 8 -1.51 -13.99 -20.95
N ILE A 9 -1.17 -14.64 -19.83
CA ILE A 9 -1.88 -14.51 -18.55
C ILE A 9 -1.79 -13.08 -18.04
N ILE A 10 -0.60 -12.46 -18.08
CA ILE A 10 -0.43 -11.06 -17.67
C ILE A 10 -1.25 -10.13 -18.57
N VAL A 11 -1.25 -10.32 -19.88
CA VAL A 11 -2.07 -9.51 -20.81
C VAL A 11 -3.56 -9.70 -20.53
N PHE A 12 -4.01 -10.92 -20.26
CA PHE A 12 -5.38 -11.21 -19.88
C PHE A 12 -5.77 -10.48 -18.58
N PHE A 13 -4.94 -10.54 -17.54
CA PHE A 13 -5.18 -9.80 -16.30
C PHE A 13 -5.16 -8.28 -16.50
N ILE A 14 -4.24 -7.74 -17.31
CA ILE A 14 -4.24 -6.30 -17.62
C ILE A 14 -5.51 -5.88 -18.35
N MET A 15 -5.96 -6.68 -19.34
CA MET A 15 -7.20 -6.41 -20.06
C MET A 15 -8.40 -6.50 -19.11
N LEU A 16 -8.44 -7.51 -18.25
CA LEU A 16 -9.48 -7.69 -17.23
C LEU A 16 -9.52 -6.51 -16.25
N THR A 17 -8.35 -6.02 -15.81
CA THR A 17 -8.22 -4.84 -14.96
C THR A 17 -8.71 -3.55 -15.62
N ILE A 18 -8.43 -3.36 -16.91
CA ILE A 18 -8.91 -2.19 -17.66
C ILE A 18 -10.43 -2.24 -17.83
N ILE A 19 -10.96 -3.43 -18.10
CA ILE A 19 -12.39 -3.67 -18.31
C ILE A 19 -13.17 -3.52 -17.01
N MET A 20 -12.72 -4.20 -15.96
CA MET A 20 -13.33 -4.18 -14.64
C MET A 20 -12.63 -3.12 -13.78
N TYR A 21 -12.51 -1.90 -14.32
CA TYR A 21 -11.80 -0.83 -13.62
C TYR A 21 -12.43 -0.54 -12.26
N ASP A 22 -13.76 -0.62 -12.17
CA ASP A 22 -14.53 -0.38 -10.95
C ASP A 22 -14.15 -1.42 -9.87
N VAL A 23 -14.29 -2.71 -10.19
CA VAL A 23 -13.89 -3.83 -9.32
C VAL A 23 -12.40 -3.78 -8.97
N THR A 24 -11.53 -3.34 -9.90
CA THR A 24 -10.09 -3.22 -9.62
C THR A 24 -9.81 -2.07 -8.66
N ILE A 25 -10.47 -0.92 -8.82
CA ILE A 25 -10.34 0.22 -7.91
C ILE A 25 -10.89 -0.16 -6.54
N ASP A 26 -12.04 -0.83 -6.47
CA ASP A 26 -12.61 -1.32 -5.22
C ASP A 26 -11.69 -2.32 -4.53
N LEU A 27 -11.17 -3.32 -5.25
CA LEU A 27 -10.23 -4.29 -4.70
C LEU A 27 -8.95 -3.62 -4.19
N PHE A 28 -8.44 -2.64 -4.94
CA PHE A 28 -7.27 -1.86 -4.53
C PHE A 28 -7.57 -1.03 -3.28
N GLY A 29 -8.74 -0.39 -3.22
CA GLY A 29 -9.23 0.38 -2.09
C GLY A 29 -9.35 -0.48 -0.84
N GLU A 30 -10.00 -1.64 -0.94
CA GLU A 30 -10.16 -2.59 0.17
C GLU A 30 -8.81 -3.18 0.63
N THR A 31 -7.90 -3.46 -0.31
CA THR A 31 -6.56 -3.91 0.04
C THR A 31 -5.80 -2.83 0.81
N LEU A 32 -5.92 -1.56 0.41
CA LEU A 32 -5.34 -0.44 1.15
C LEU A 32 -6.00 -0.27 2.52
N HIS A 33 -7.33 -0.39 2.59
CA HIS A 33 -8.07 -0.31 3.85
C HIS A 33 -7.58 -1.37 4.84
N LEU A 34 -7.52 -2.63 4.42
CA LEU A 34 -7.00 -3.74 5.22
C LEU A 34 -5.55 -3.51 5.66
N LEU A 35 -4.70 -2.97 4.78
CA LEU A 35 -3.33 -2.62 5.13
C LEU A 35 -3.30 -1.55 6.24
N PHE A 36 -4.09 -0.49 6.12
CA PHE A 36 -4.17 0.55 7.13
C PHE A 36 -4.75 0.04 8.45
N GLU A 37 -5.74 -0.84 8.40
CA GLU A 37 -6.31 -1.50 9.58
C GLU A 37 -5.25 -2.34 10.31
N VAL A 38 -4.47 -3.14 9.58
CA VAL A 38 -3.35 -3.90 10.16
C VAL A 38 -2.33 -2.98 10.81
N PHE A 39 -1.96 -1.87 10.15
CA PHE A 39 -1.05 -0.89 10.74
C PHE A 39 -1.62 -0.22 11.98
N HIS A 40 -2.92 0.09 11.98
CA HIS A 40 -3.62 0.66 13.12
C HIS A 40 -3.63 -0.30 14.32
N ASN A 41 -3.99 -1.57 14.10
CA ASN A 41 -3.99 -2.60 15.15
C ASN A 41 -2.59 -2.84 15.72
N LEU A 42 -1.55 -2.81 14.88
CA LEU A 42 -0.16 -2.88 15.34
C LEU A 42 0.23 -1.67 16.19
N PHE A 43 -0.25 -0.48 15.83
CA PHE A 43 0.00 0.74 16.60
C PHE A 43 -0.70 0.69 17.97
N GLU A 44 -1.98 0.29 18.01
CA GLU A 44 -2.73 0.12 19.26
C GLU A 44 -2.07 -0.91 20.18
N TRP A 45 -1.58 -2.02 19.62
CA TRP A 45 -0.83 -3.01 20.39
C TRP A 45 0.45 -2.44 21.02
N VAL A 46 1.17 -1.56 20.29
CA VAL A 46 2.36 -0.87 20.82
C VAL A 46 1.96 0.14 21.91
N GLU A 47 0.88 0.88 21.71
CA GLU A 47 0.36 1.85 22.67
C GLU A 47 0.04 1.18 24.02
N LEU A 48 -0.74 0.11 23.99
CA LEU A 48 -1.08 -0.68 25.18
C LEU A 48 0.18 -1.23 25.88
N GLY A 49 1.16 -1.70 25.10
CA GLY A 49 2.43 -2.19 25.65
C GLY A 49 3.23 -1.08 26.35
N VAL A 50 3.24 0.14 25.80
CA VAL A 50 3.91 1.30 26.40
C VAL A 50 3.19 1.73 27.67
N GLU A 51 1.85 1.82 27.67
CA GLU A 51 1.06 2.13 28.86
C GLU A 51 1.35 1.15 30.00
N GLU A 52 1.31 -0.15 29.74
CA GLU A 52 1.56 -1.17 30.76
C GLU A 52 2.99 -1.10 31.32
N LEU A 53 3.98 -0.81 30.46
CA LEU A 53 5.37 -0.63 30.87
C LEU A 53 5.55 0.61 31.75
N VAL A 54 4.93 1.72 31.37
CA VAL A 54 4.97 2.98 32.13
C VAL A 54 4.30 2.78 33.49
N ASP A 55 3.12 2.17 33.55
CA ASP A 55 2.42 1.90 34.81
C ASP A 55 3.25 1.00 35.74
N LYS A 56 3.85 -0.07 35.21
CA LYS A 56 4.77 -0.92 35.99
C LYS A 56 5.98 -0.12 36.51
N ALA A 57 6.55 0.77 35.70
CA ALA A 57 7.66 1.61 36.12
C ALA A 57 7.25 2.60 37.23
N PHE A 58 6.07 3.20 37.13
CA PHE A 58 5.52 4.11 38.13
C PHE A 58 5.28 3.40 39.48
N HIS A 59 4.74 2.17 39.44
CA HIS A 59 4.52 1.38 40.64
C HIS A 59 5.82 0.85 41.26
N THR A 60 6.78 0.42 40.44
CA THR A 60 8.03 -0.21 40.94
C THR A 60 9.04 0.80 41.46
N LEU A 61 9.16 1.97 40.81
CA LEU A 61 10.13 3.00 41.19
C LEU A 61 9.52 4.11 42.08
N HIS A 62 8.24 4.03 42.45
CA HIS A 62 7.53 5.06 43.23
C HIS A 62 7.66 6.50 42.66
N ILE A 63 7.93 6.63 41.36
CA ILE A 63 8.17 7.92 40.69
C ILE A 63 6.88 8.74 40.56
N GLY A 64 5.73 8.13 40.84
CA GLY A 64 4.43 8.78 40.80
C GLY A 64 4.37 10.08 41.60
N GLU A 65 4.96 10.11 42.81
CA GLU A 65 4.99 11.34 43.63
C GLU A 65 5.92 12.42 43.04
N VAL A 66 7.07 12.03 42.50
CA VAL A 66 8.04 12.96 41.89
C VAL A 66 7.48 13.59 40.62
N VAL A 67 6.80 12.80 39.79
CA VAL A 67 6.12 13.30 38.57
C VAL A 67 4.91 14.15 38.94
N ALA A 68 4.11 13.74 39.93
CA ALA A 68 2.98 14.55 40.41
C ALA A 68 3.44 15.92 40.95
N TYR A 69 4.61 15.97 41.62
CA TYR A 69 5.22 17.19 42.11
C TYR A 69 5.78 18.07 40.98
N LEU A 70 6.48 17.47 40.00
CA LEU A 70 7.05 18.19 38.85
C LEU A 70 5.98 18.74 37.89
N PHE A 71 4.86 18.03 37.74
CA PHE A 71 3.79 18.39 36.80
C PHE A 71 2.53 18.95 37.48
N ILE A 72 2.54 19.16 38.81
CA ILE A 72 1.39 19.64 39.60
C ILE A 72 0.09 18.90 39.18
N THR A 73 0.17 17.58 39.07
CA THR A 73 -0.92 16.75 38.53
C THR A 73 -1.14 15.56 39.46
N GLU A 74 -2.27 15.55 40.18
CA GLU A 74 -2.50 14.60 41.28
C GLU A 74 -2.97 13.20 40.84
N ARG A 75 -3.39 12.99 39.58
CA ARG A 75 -3.92 11.68 39.10
C ARG A 75 -3.56 11.24 37.68
N HIS A 76 -3.10 12.15 36.81
CA HIS A 76 -2.85 11.87 35.39
C HIS A 76 -1.37 11.83 34.98
N GLY A 77 -0.45 11.77 35.95
CA GLY A 77 1.00 11.80 35.67
C GLY A 77 1.49 10.68 34.74
N SER A 78 0.97 9.45 34.89
CA SER A 78 1.31 8.32 34.00
C SER A 78 0.87 8.60 32.55
N GLN A 79 -0.39 9.01 32.35
CA GLN A 79 -0.95 9.31 31.02
C GLN A 79 -0.19 10.42 30.29
N VAL A 80 0.20 11.48 31.01
CA VAL A 80 0.99 12.57 30.41
C VAL A 80 2.36 12.08 29.96
N VAL A 81 3.03 11.24 30.75
CA VAL A 81 4.33 10.67 30.40
C VAL A 81 4.21 9.70 29.21
N THR A 82 3.21 8.82 29.22
CA THR A 82 2.91 7.91 28.11
C THR A 82 2.65 8.70 26.83
N PHE A 83 1.87 9.78 26.89
CA PHE A 83 1.62 10.66 25.74
C PHE A 83 2.91 11.25 25.16
N TYR A 84 3.82 11.78 25.98
CA TYR A 84 5.08 12.34 25.47
C TYR A 84 6.01 11.27 24.87
N ILE A 85 6.02 10.05 25.44
CA ILE A 85 6.78 8.92 24.89
C ILE A 85 6.20 8.52 23.52
N LEU A 86 4.87 8.36 23.43
CA LEU A 86 4.16 8.05 22.18
C LEU A 86 4.38 9.13 21.11
N MET A 87 4.27 10.41 21.47
CA MET A 87 4.53 11.52 20.55
C MET A 87 5.97 11.54 20.05
N SER A 88 6.93 11.14 20.89
CA SER A 88 8.34 11.02 20.49
C SER A 88 8.55 9.88 19.50
N PHE A 89 7.91 8.74 19.71
CA PHE A 89 7.91 7.61 18.76
C PHE A 89 7.22 7.97 17.45
N LEU A 90 6.07 8.65 17.49
CA LEU A 90 5.35 9.13 16.32
C LEU A 90 6.19 10.14 15.52
N ALA A 91 6.81 11.11 16.19
CA ALA A 91 7.68 12.09 15.53
C ALA A 91 8.90 11.42 14.86
N TRP A 92 9.54 10.48 15.56
CA TRP A 92 10.68 9.73 15.03
C TRP A 92 10.28 8.82 13.86
N GLY A 93 9.15 8.11 14.00
CA GLY A 93 8.57 7.25 12.97
C GLY A 93 8.18 8.05 11.73
N GLY A 94 7.49 9.17 11.91
CA GLY A 94 7.12 10.11 10.86
C GLY A 94 8.34 10.67 10.12
N TYR A 95 9.40 11.04 10.84
CA TYR A 95 10.66 11.48 10.24
C TYR A 95 11.35 10.38 9.41
N ARG A 96 11.39 9.14 9.93
CA ARG A 96 11.93 7.98 9.21
C ARG A 96 11.12 7.66 7.96
N LEU A 97 9.80 7.67 8.06
CA LEU A 97 8.88 7.49 6.93
C LEU A 97 9.10 8.57 5.88
N ALA A 98 9.14 9.84 6.27
CA ALA A 98 9.39 10.96 5.36
C ALA A 98 10.71 10.84 4.61
N LYS A 99 11.75 10.26 5.23
CA LYS A 99 13.04 9.97 4.56
C LYS A 99 13.02 8.73 3.68
N PHE A 100 12.20 7.74 4.01
CA PHE A 100 12.11 6.48 3.28
C PHE A 100 11.19 6.58 2.05
N LEU A 101 10.07 7.29 2.19
CA LEU A 101 9.06 7.48 1.17
C LEU A 101 9.60 7.95 -0.19
N PRO A 102 10.48 8.97 -0.29
CA PRO A 102 11.01 9.40 -1.58
C PRO A 102 11.84 8.32 -2.26
N ARG A 103 12.59 7.51 -1.50
CA ARG A 103 13.41 6.43 -2.06
C ARG A 103 12.56 5.31 -2.63
N VAL A 104 11.49 4.94 -1.92
CA VAL A 104 10.52 3.94 -2.40
C VAL A 104 9.81 4.45 -3.64
N TYR A 105 9.37 5.72 -3.61
CA TYR A 105 8.72 6.35 -4.76
C TYR A 105 9.62 6.35 -6.00
N GLU A 106 10.89 6.74 -5.87
CA GLU A 106 11.85 6.70 -6.98
C GLU A 106 12.08 5.28 -7.50
N LEU A 107 12.19 4.30 -6.60
CA LEU A 107 12.38 2.90 -6.97
C LEU A 107 11.17 2.36 -7.72
N VAL A 108 9.96 2.56 -7.21
CA VAL A 108 8.71 2.17 -7.87
C VAL A 108 8.61 2.87 -9.22
N LYS A 109 8.78 4.19 -9.28
CA LYS A 109 8.77 4.96 -10.53
C LYS A 109 9.75 4.39 -11.56
N ARG A 110 10.99 4.08 -11.15
CA ARG A 110 12.01 3.53 -12.05
C ARG A 110 11.62 2.13 -12.55
N LEU A 111 11.14 1.25 -11.68
CA LEU A 111 10.69 -0.08 -12.06
C LEU A 111 9.50 -0.01 -13.03
N THR A 112 8.52 0.84 -12.74
CA THR A 112 7.34 1.04 -13.59
C THR A 112 7.73 1.61 -14.95
N LEU A 113 8.66 2.58 -15.00
CA LEU A 113 9.17 3.14 -16.26
C LEU A 113 9.92 2.11 -17.09
N ILE A 114 10.79 1.29 -16.47
CA ILE A 114 11.53 0.24 -17.18
C ILE A 114 10.55 -0.81 -17.72
N ALA A 115 9.59 -1.25 -16.90
CA ALA A 115 8.56 -2.20 -17.31
C ALA A 115 7.72 -1.64 -18.46
N TRP A 116 7.33 -0.36 -18.38
CA TRP A 116 6.57 0.35 -19.40
C TRP A 116 7.32 0.42 -20.73
N VAL A 117 8.57 0.89 -20.72
CA VAL A 117 9.40 0.99 -21.93
C VAL A 117 9.57 -0.38 -22.57
N ARG A 118 9.91 -1.40 -21.77
CA ARG A 118 10.07 -2.77 -22.25
C ARG A 118 8.79 -3.30 -22.89
N ARG A 119 7.64 -3.12 -22.25
CA ARG A 119 6.35 -3.58 -22.77
C ARG A 119 5.94 -2.82 -24.03
N LYS A 120 6.13 -1.50 -24.07
CA LYS A 120 5.87 -0.68 -25.27
C LYS A 120 6.69 -1.18 -26.46
N THR A 121 7.99 -1.42 -26.28
CA THR A 121 8.85 -1.95 -27.34
C THR A 121 8.43 -3.34 -27.81
N GLN A 122 8.06 -4.23 -26.89
CA GLN A 122 7.55 -5.56 -27.24
C GLN A 122 6.26 -5.50 -28.05
N VAL A 123 5.32 -4.64 -27.67
CA VAL A 123 4.05 -4.44 -28.39
C VAL A 123 4.30 -3.86 -29.78
N GLN A 124 5.20 -2.87 -29.90
CA GLN A 124 5.55 -2.31 -31.20
C GLN A 124 6.16 -3.36 -32.12
N LEU A 125 7.15 -4.13 -31.64
CA LEU A 125 7.77 -5.20 -32.41
C LEU A 125 6.75 -6.29 -32.82
N PHE A 126 5.87 -6.68 -31.91
CA PHE A 126 4.77 -7.60 -32.20
C PHE A 126 3.87 -7.07 -33.31
N TRP A 127 3.46 -5.79 -33.23
CA TRP A 127 2.60 -5.16 -34.23
C TRP A 127 3.27 -5.06 -35.61
N TYR A 128 4.58 -4.85 -35.67
CA TYR A 128 5.33 -4.87 -36.93
C TYR A 128 5.52 -6.28 -37.50
N SER A 129 5.60 -7.31 -36.65
CA SER A 129 5.83 -8.69 -37.09
C SER A 129 4.59 -9.40 -37.69
N ILE A 130 3.41 -8.82 -37.55
CA ILE A 130 2.12 -9.45 -37.86
C ILE A 130 1.57 -9.02 -39.23
N ASN A 131 0.97 -9.96 -39.95
CA ASN A 131 0.32 -9.71 -41.24
C ASN A 131 -0.97 -8.87 -41.11
N GLN A 132 -1.31 -8.10 -42.15
CA GLN A 132 -2.49 -7.20 -42.18
C GLN A 132 -3.79 -7.90 -41.75
N TRP A 133 -4.04 -9.13 -42.20
CA TRP A 133 -5.22 -9.92 -41.84
C TRP A 133 -5.29 -10.29 -40.35
N GLN A 134 -4.14 -10.58 -39.74
CA GLN A 134 -4.06 -10.90 -38.31
C GLN A 134 -4.24 -9.65 -37.45
N LYS A 135 -3.87 -8.45 -37.95
CA LYS A 135 -4.18 -7.17 -37.29
C LYS A 135 -5.69 -6.93 -37.24
N VAL A 136 -6.37 -7.15 -38.36
CA VAL A 136 -7.85 -7.02 -38.42
C VAL A 136 -8.52 -8.00 -37.47
N ALA A 137 -8.09 -9.27 -37.45
CA ALA A 137 -8.60 -10.26 -36.51
C ALA A 137 -8.36 -9.87 -35.03
N ALA A 138 -7.19 -9.31 -34.71
CA ALA A 138 -6.86 -8.83 -33.37
C ALA A 138 -7.74 -7.64 -32.94
N VAL A 139 -8.01 -6.70 -33.86
CA VAL A 139 -8.90 -5.56 -33.59
C VAL A 139 -10.34 -6.03 -33.38
N ILE A 140 -10.85 -6.93 -34.23
CA ILE A 140 -12.20 -7.46 -34.11
C ILE A 140 -12.37 -8.21 -32.78
N SER A 141 -11.41 -9.07 -32.42
CA SER A 141 -11.45 -9.78 -31.14
C SER A 141 -11.37 -8.84 -29.95
N ALA A 142 -10.57 -7.77 -30.01
CA ALA A 142 -10.54 -6.73 -28.98
C ALA A 142 -11.89 -5.99 -28.84
N VAL A 143 -12.55 -5.66 -29.97
CA VAL A 143 -13.86 -5.00 -29.98
C VAL A 143 -14.96 -5.92 -29.42
N ILE A 144 -14.98 -7.20 -29.80
CA ILE A 144 -15.92 -8.18 -29.27
C ILE A 144 -15.73 -8.33 -27.75
N PHE A 145 -14.47 -8.40 -27.31
CA PHE A 145 -14.16 -8.54 -25.89
C PHE A 145 -14.55 -7.28 -25.10
N LEU A 146 -14.30 -6.08 -25.63
CA LEU A 146 -14.75 -4.80 -25.05
C LEU A 146 -16.28 -4.69 -24.99
N TYR A 147 -16.98 -5.19 -26.01
CA TYR A 147 -18.43 -5.22 -26.04
C TYR A 147 -18.99 -6.17 -24.97
N LEU A 148 -18.45 -7.39 -24.87
CA LEU A 148 -18.84 -8.34 -23.82
C LEU A 148 -18.54 -7.81 -22.42
N ALA A 149 -17.38 -7.17 -22.26
CA ALA A 149 -16.96 -6.49 -21.05
C ALA A 149 -17.93 -5.39 -20.61
N SER A 150 -18.47 -4.61 -21.55
CA SER A 150 -19.41 -3.54 -21.22
C SER A 150 -20.69 -4.03 -20.52
N PHE A 151 -21.08 -5.29 -20.71
CA PHE A 151 -22.21 -5.89 -19.99
C PHE A 151 -21.93 -6.22 -18.53
N PHE A 152 -20.67 -6.31 -18.12
CA PHE A 152 -20.30 -6.58 -16.72
C PHE A 152 -20.09 -5.31 -15.89
N VAL A 153 -20.07 -4.15 -16.55
CA VAL A 153 -19.91 -2.83 -15.91
C VAL A 153 -21.26 -2.10 -15.75
N ILE A 154 -22.34 -2.63 -16.36
CA ILE A 154 -23.74 -2.22 -16.12
C ILE A 154 -24.31 -3.11 -15.01
#